data_AF-A0A932HUF5-F1
#
_entry.id   AF-A0A932HUF5-F1
#
_cell.length_a   1.000
_cell.length_b   1.000
_cell.length_c   1.000
_cell.angle_alpha   90.00
_cell.angle_beta   90.00
_cell.angle_gamma   90.00
#
_symmetry.space_group_name_H-M   'P 1'
#
loop_
_entity.id
_entity.type
_entity.pdbx_description
1 polymer ?
#
loop_
_entity_poly.entity_id
_entity_poly.type
_entity_poly.pdbx_seq_one_letter_code
_entity_poly.pdbx_strand_id
1 'polypeptide(L)'
;MSTKPPPAVAEFPAESLEKLAYTIVADIPTQEPNDRNRLGYNLWIWLVDRKGTLEEAVTNSGSRTKIPHSEVLKLLTQRLEEKGIKAF
;
A
#
# COMPACT_ATOMS: atom_id res chain seq x y z
N MET A 1 -36.33 12.04 -7.46
CA MET A 1 -34.95 12.54 -7.66
C MET A 1 -34.10 11.38 -8.15
N SER A 2 -33.67 11.36 -9.41
CA SER A 2 -32.74 10.34 -9.94
C SER A 2 -31.35 10.95 -10.01
N THR A 3 -30.39 10.38 -9.29
CA THR A 3 -28.98 10.78 -9.40
C THR A 3 -28.35 10.13 -10.63
N LYS A 4 -27.37 10.81 -11.23
CA LYS A 4 -26.56 10.20 -12.30
C LYS A 4 -25.77 9.02 -11.73
N PRO A 5 -25.56 7.94 -12.51
CA PRO A 5 -24.68 6.88 -12.08
C PRO A 5 -23.28 7.44 -11.82
N PRO A 6 -22.53 6.87 -10.86
CA PRO A 6 -21.16 7.28 -10.62
C PRO A 6 -20.31 7.05 -11.88
N PRO A 7 -19.28 7.89 -12.10
CA PRO A 7 -18.33 7.66 -13.17
C PRO A 7 -17.62 6.31 -12.97
N ALA A 8 -17.22 5.69 -14.07
CA ALA A 8 -16.42 4.47 -14.03
C ALA A 8 -15.09 4.74 -13.31
N VAL A 9 -14.66 3.79 -12.47
CA VAL A 9 -13.37 3.85 -11.79
C VAL A 9 -12.27 3.64 -12.83
N ALA A 10 -11.29 4.55 -12.87
CA ALA A 10 -10.11 4.38 -13.70
C ALA A 10 -9.13 3.43 -12.99
N GLU A 11 -8.81 2.31 -13.64
CA GLU A 11 -7.79 1.39 -13.15
C GLU A 11 -6.39 1.92 -13.45
N PHE A 12 -5.46 1.73 -12.51
CA PHE A 12 -4.05 1.98 -12.77
C PHE A 12 -3.49 1.00 -13.80
N PRO A 13 -2.52 1.40 -14.64
CA PRO A 13 -1.80 0.48 -15.51
C PRO A 13 -1.19 -0.68 -14.73
N ALA A 14 -1.19 -1.88 -15.30
CA ALA A 14 -0.71 -3.08 -14.60
C ALA A 14 0.77 -3.01 -14.18
N GLU A 15 1.57 -2.25 -14.93
CA GLU A 15 3.01 -2.09 -14.70
C GLU A 15 3.34 -0.87 -13.82
N SER A 16 2.33 -0.15 -13.34
CA SER A 16 2.54 1.07 -12.57
C SER A 16 2.94 0.76 -11.11
N LEU A 17 3.73 1.66 -10.52
CA LEU A 17 4.14 1.54 -9.11
C LEU A 17 2.94 1.65 -8.16
N GLU A 18 1.90 2.39 -8.55
CA GLU A 18 0.62 2.44 -7.84
C GLU A 18 0.01 1.05 -7.78
N LYS A 19 -0.20 0.39 -8.93
CA LYS A 19 -0.82 -0.93 -8.97
C LYS A 19 0.00 -1.93 -8.16
N LEU A 20 1.33 -1.85 -8.23
CA LEU A 20 2.22 -2.66 -7.42
C LEU A 20 1.99 -2.42 -5.92
N ALA A 21 2.05 -1.17 -5.44
CA ALA A 21 1.90 -0.84 -4.03
C ALA A 21 0.56 -1.32 -3.46
N TYR A 22 -0.54 -1.04 -4.17
CA TYR A 22 -1.89 -1.47 -3.75
C TYR A 22 -2.05 -3.00 -3.79
N THR A 23 -1.36 -3.68 -4.69
CA THR A 23 -1.33 -5.16 -4.73
C THR A 23 -0.57 -5.73 -3.53
N ILE A 24 0.58 -5.16 -3.19
CA ILE A 24 1.41 -5.63 -2.06
C ILE A 24 0.64 -5.52 -0.74
N VAL A 25 -0.15 -4.46 -0.56
CA VAL A 25 -0.91 -4.25 0.69
C VAL A 25 -2.28 -4.93 0.72
N ALA A 26 -2.74 -5.50 -0.41
CA ALA A 26 -4.13 -5.93 -0.61
C ALA A 26 -4.66 -6.90 0.47
N ASP A 27 -3.80 -7.76 0.99
CA ASP A 27 -4.18 -8.79 1.98
C ASP A 27 -3.75 -8.45 3.41
N ILE A 28 -3.27 -7.22 3.67
CA ILE A 28 -2.91 -6.82 5.03
C ILE A 28 -4.19 -6.66 5.84
N PRO A 29 -4.35 -7.38 6.98
CA PRO A 29 -5.56 -7.31 7.77
C PRO A 29 -5.60 -5.98 8.51
N THR A 30 -6.45 -5.08 8.05
CA THR A 30 -6.67 -3.76 8.65
C THR A 30 -8.01 -3.68 9.38
N GLN A 31 -8.18 -2.68 10.24
CA GLN A 31 -9.46 -2.40 10.87
C GLN A 31 -10.49 -1.97 9.83
N GLU A 32 -10.13 -1.00 8.98
CA GLU A 32 -10.98 -0.51 7.88
C GLU A 32 -10.30 -0.72 6.52
N PRO A 33 -11.07 -0.79 5.41
CA PRO A 33 -10.50 -0.77 4.06
C PRO A 33 -9.62 0.47 3.81
N ASN A 34 -9.99 1.62 4.38
CA ASN A 34 -9.25 2.86 4.18
C ASN A 34 -7.87 2.85 4.86
N ASP A 35 -7.69 2.12 5.97
CA ASP A 35 -6.36 1.93 6.57
C ASP A 35 -5.42 1.24 5.58
N ARG A 36 -5.93 0.28 4.79
CA ARG A 36 -5.15 -0.40 3.74
C ARG A 36 -4.81 0.54 2.60
N ASN A 37 -5.73 1.41 2.21
CA ASN A 37 -5.49 2.42 1.18
C ASN A 37 -4.40 3.41 1.62
N ARG A 38 -4.42 3.85 2.88
CA ARG A 38 -3.37 4.71 3.44
C ARG A 38 -2.00 4.02 3.42
N LEU A 39 -1.96 2.73 3.76
CA LEU A 39 -0.73 1.93 3.67
C LEU A 39 -0.22 1.83 2.23
N GLY A 40 -1.10 1.53 1.27
CA GLY A 40 -0.76 1.45 -0.16
C GLY A 40 -0.24 2.78 -0.71
N TYR A 41 -0.88 3.90 -0.33
CA TYR A 41 -0.45 5.24 -0.73
C TYR A 41 0.95 5.59 -0.20
N ASN A 42 1.24 5.32 1.08
CA ASN A 42 2.56 5.62 1.65
C ASN A 42 3.64 4.70 1.08
N LEU A 43 3.31 3.43 0.82
CA LEU A 43 4.21 2.52 0.12
C LEU A 43 4.51 3.01 -1.30
N TRP A 44 3.50 3.50 -2.02
CA TRP A 44 3.68 4.07 -3.35
C TRP A 44 4.58 5.30 -3.34
N ILE A 45 4.36 6.25 -2.42
CA ILE A 45 5.26 7.41 -2.26
C ILE A 45 6.70 6.94 -2.03
N TRP A 46 6.91 5.97 -1.14
CA TRP A 46 8.24 5.43 -0.88
C TRP A 46 8.85 4.76 -2.13
N LEU A 47 8.06 4.07 -2.94
CA LEU A 47 8.53 3.47 -4.19
C LEU A 47 8.95 4.50 -5.23
N VAL A 48 8.21 5.62 -5.32
CA VAL A 48 8.47 6.72 -6.26
C VAL A 48 9.67 7.55 -5.82
N ASP A 49 9.69 8.00 -4.58
CA ASP A 49 10.69 8.95 -4.09
C ASP A 49 11.95 8.28 -3.55
N ARG A 50 11.84 7.02 -3.10
CA ARG A 50 12.92 6.26 -2.43
C ARG A 50 13.57 7.02 -1.28
N LYS A 51 12.78 7.81 -0.55
CA LYS A 51 13.19 8.58 0.61
C LYS A 51 12.75 7.89 1.90
N GLY A 52 13.65 7.91 2.87
CA GLY A 52 13.41 7.27 4.17
C GLY A 52 13.39 5.74 4.08
N THR A 53 13.05 5.12 5.19
CA THR A 53 12.97 3.66 5.30
C THR A 53 11.56 3.15 5.01
N LEU A 54 11.44 1.85 4.69
CA LEU A 54 10.13 1.21 4.60
C LEU A 54 9.36 1.32 5.92
N GLU A 55 10.04 1.24 7.06
CA GLU A 55 9.45 1.39 8.39
C GLU A 55 8.85 2.78 8.62
N GLU A 56 9.54 3.83 8.18
CA GLU A 56 9.02 5.20 8.21
C GLU A 56 7.77 5.32 7.34
N ALA A 57 7.75 4.72 6.15
CA ALA A 57 6.57 4.73 5.28
C ALA A 57 5.36 4.05 5.93
N VAL A 58 5.56 2.89 6.57
CA VAL A 58 4.49 2.18 7.30
C VAL A 58 4.02 3.00 8.50
N THR A 59 4.94 3.61 9.25
CA THR A 59 4.62 4.45 10.42
C THR A 59 3.81 5.68 10.01
N ASN A 60 4.27 6.40 8.98
CA ASN A 60 3.61 7.61 8.45
C ASN A 60 2.23 7.32 7.86
N SER A 61 1.99 6.07 7.43
CA SER A 61 0.66 5.68 6.96
C SER A 61 -0.42 5.83 8.02
N GLY A 62 -0.09 5.70 9.30
CA GLY A 62 -1.05 5.74 10.41
C GLY A 62 -2.15 4.68 10.26
N SER A 63 -1.83 3.56 9.61
CA SER A 63 -2.77 2.49 9.28
C SER A 63 -3.01 1.61 10.51
N ARG A 64 -4.28 1.38 10.85
CA ARG A 64 -4.64 0.49 11.96
C ARG A 64 -4.71 -0.96 11.48
N THR A 65 -3.66 -1.73 11.75
CA THR A 65 -3.57 -3.15 11.42
C THR A 65 -4.08 -4.03 12.56
N LYS A 66 -4.59 -5.21 12.22
CA LYS A 66 -4.96 -6.27 13.19
C LYS A 66 -3.76 -7.11 13.62
N ILE A 67 -2.66 -7.02 12.86
CA ILE A 67 -1.37 -7.65 13.15
C ILE A 67 -0.36 -6.63 13.68
N PRO A 68 0.66 -7.07 14.43
CA PRO A 68 1.72 -6.20 14.93
C PRO A 68 2.51 -5.51 13.80
N HIS A 69 3.03 -4.32 14.10
CA HIS A 69 3.81 -3.53 13.15
C HIS A 69 5.01 -4.28 12.56
N SER A 70 5.73 -5.05 13.38
CA SER A 70 6.86 -5.87 12.94
C SER A 70 6.47 -6.94 11.92
N GLU A 71 5.27 -7.52 12.06
CA GLU A 71 4.76 -8.52 11.12
C GLU A 71 4.34 -7.87 9.79
N VAL A 72 3.78 -6.67 9.83
CA VAL A 72 3.50 -5.86 8.63
C VAL A 72 4.77 -5.60 7.85
N LEU A 73 5.84 -5.14 8.52
CA LEU A 73 7.13 -4.88 7.87
C LEU A 73 7.69 -6.14 7.24
N LYS A 74 7.68 -7.27 7.96
CA LYS A 74 8.16 -8.55 7.42
C LYS A 74 7.42 -8.96 6.16
N LEU A 75 6.09 -8.88 6.17
CA LEU A 75 5.25 -9.20 5.00
C LEU A 75 5.53 -8.26 3.83
N LEU A 76 5.66 -6.96 4.08
CA LEU A 76 5.96 -5.98 3.04
C LEU A 76 7.34 -6.21 2.43
N THR A 77 8.37 -6.41 3.24
CA THR A 77 9.74 -6.70 2.78
C THR A 77 9.75 -7.96 1.92
N GLN A 78 9.16 -9.05 2.39
CA GLN A 78 9.09 -10.30 1.63
C GLN A 78 8.41 -10.09 0.27
N ARG A 79 7.26 -9.41 0.24
CA ARG A 79 6.51 -9.15 -0.99
C ARG A 79 7.25 -8.22 -1.95
N LEU A 80 8.00 -7.24 -1.43
CA LEU A 80 8.84 -6.36 -2.24
C LEU A 80 10.00 -7.14 -2.87
N GLU A 81 10.64 -8.02 -2.10
CA GLU A 81 11.73 -8.88 -2.59
C GLU A 81 11.25 -9.87 -3.65
N GLU A 82 10.06 -10.46 -3.49
CA GLU A 82 9.41 -11.31 -4.51
C GLU A 82 9.17 -10.54 -5.83
N LYS A 83 9.03 -9.21 -5.76
CA LYS A 83 8.92 -8.31 -6.92
C LYS A 83 10.25 -7.73 -7.37
N GLY A 84 11.37 -8.17 -6.80
CA GLY A 84 12.72 -7.73 -7.14
C GLY A 84 13.10 -6.36 -6.60
N ILE A 85 12.33 -5.81 -5.64
CA ILE A 85 12.57 -4.50 -5.03
C ILE A 85 13.22 -4.70 -3.67
N LYS A 86 14.40 -4.12 -3.49
CA LYS A 86 15.08 -4.14 -2.20
C LYS A 86 14.52 -3.06 -1.27
N ALA A 87 14.17 -3.45 -0.06
CA ALA A 87 13.80 -2.56 1.03
C ALA A 87 15.08 -2.24 1.83
N PHE A 88 15.67 -1.08 1.57
CA PHE A 88 16.81 -0.55 2.33
C PHE A 88 16.36 0.60 3.22
#